data_AF-A0A3B8UL48-F1
#
_entry.id   AF-A0A3B8UL48-F1
#
_cell.length_a   1.000
_cell.length_b   1.000
_cell.length_c   1.000
_cell.angle_alpha   90.00
_cell.angle_beta   90.00
_cell.angle_gamma   90.00
#
_symmetry.space_group_name_H-M   'P 1'
#
loop_
_entity.id
_entity.type
_entity.pdbx_description
1 polymer ?
#
loop_
_entity_poly.entity_id
_entity_poly.type
_entity_poly.pdbx_seq_one_letter_code
_entity_poly.pdbx_strand_id
1 'polypeptide(L)' 'MRINMDNQKLAELLFPEVVNTPEYYEEKFPYRKLPNKAEVTRMAPSPTGFIHLGNLYSALADERIAHRNGGVFYLRIE' A
#
# COMPACT_ATOMS: atom_id res chain seq x y z
N MET A 1 4.76 22.58 26.49
CA MET A 1 3.51 23.26 26.07
C MET A 1 3.16 22.72 24.68
N ARG A 2 2.20 21.79 24.55
CA ARG A 2 1.75 21.34 23.23
C ARG A 2 0.86 22.44 22.66
N ILE A 3 1.23 23.01 21.52
CA ILE A 3 0.38 23.92 20.77
C ILE A 3 -0.86 23.10 20.39
N ASN A 4 -2.04 23.54 20.80
CA ASN A 4 -3.30 22.95 20.37
C ASN A 4 -3.49 23.33 18.90
N MET A 5 -2.89 22.53 18.02
CA MET A 5 -2.85 22.82 16.58
C MET A 5 -4.18 22.36 15.99
N ASP A 6 -4.88 23.31 15.36
CA ASP A 6 -6.11 23.03 14.65
C ASP A 6 -5.79 22.27 13.36
N ASN A 7 -5.88 20.94 13.43
CA ASN A 7 -5.58 20.06 12.32
C ASN A 7 -6.51 20.27 11.11
N GLN A 8 -7.73 20.79 11.32
CA GLN A 8 -8.64 21.12 10.21
C GLN A 8 -8.11 22.32 9.43
N LYS A 9 -7.77 23.40 10.14
CA LYS A 9 -7.18 24.59 9.51
C LYS A 9 -5.87 24.26 8.79
N LEU A 10 -5.04 23.37 9.36
CA LEU A 10 -3.81 22.91 8.71
C LEU A 10 -4.09 22.07 7.45
N ALA A 11 -5.09 21.18 7.49
CA ALA A 11 -5.47 20.39 6.32
C ALA A 11 -5.99 21.27 5.17
N GLU A 12 -6.82 22.27 5.49
CA GLU A 12 -7.33 23.26 4.51
C GLU A 12 -6.19 24.07 3.86
N LEU A 13 -5.15 24.39 4.62
CA LEU A 13 -3.96 25.10 4.12
C LEU A 13 -3.08 24.22 3.22
N LEU A 14 -2.86 22.97 3.60
CA LEU A 14 -1.94 22.07 2.90
C LEU A 14 -2.55 21.44 1.65
N PHE A 15 -3.86 21.18 1.66
CA PHE A 15 -4.54 20.41 0.64
C PHE A 15 -5.89 21.05 0.22
N PRO A 16 -5.90 22.32 -0.22
CA PRO A 16 -7.14 23.03 -0.55
C PRO A 16 -7.92 22.37 -1.71
N GLU A 17 -7.23 21.62 -2.57
CA GLU A 17 -7.83 20.90 -3.69
C GLU A 17 -8.43 19.53 -3.33
N VAL A 18 -8.26 19.04 -2.10
CA VAL A 18 -8.81 17.75 -1.67
C VAL A 18 -10.29 17.92 -1.35
N VAL A 19 -11.12 17.64 -2.36
CA VAL A 19 -12.59 17.75 -2.29
C VAL A 19 -13.28 16.44 -1.94
N ASN A 20 -12.59 15.31 -2.11
CA ASN A 20 -13.16 13.99 -1.94
C ASN A 20 -13.15 13.60 -0.47
N THR A 21 -14.29 13.10 0.01
CA THR A 21 -14.41 12.59 1.37
C THR A 21 -13.78 11.19 1.51
N PRO A 22 -13.52 10.71 2.73
CA PRO A 22 -13.09 9.34 2.96
C PRO A 22 -14.04 8.31 2.33
N GLU A 23 -15.34 8.52 2.45
CA GLU A 23 -16.39 7.62 1.93
C GLU A 23 -16.31 7.48 0.41
N TYR A 24 -16.03 8.58 -0.30
CA TYR A 24 -15.80 8.53 -1.75
C TYR A 24 -14.68 7.55 -2.12
N TYR A 25 -13.58 7.55 -1.36
CA TYR A 25 -12.45 6.66 -1.63
C TYR A 25 -12.72 5.21 -1.23
N GLU A 26 -13.49 4.99 -0.16
CA GLU A 26 -13.93 3.64 0.23
C GLU A 26 -14.85 3.01 -0.83
N GLU A 27 -15.73 3.80 -1.45
CA GLU A 27 -16.57 3.34 -2.57
C GLU A 27 -15.73 3.10 -3.83
N LYS A 28 -14.82 4.01 -4.16
CA LYS A 28 -13.93 3.90 -5.32
C LYS A 28 -12.97 2.71 -5.23
N PHE A 29 -12.51 2.38 -4.02
CA PHE A 29 -11.56 1.32 -3.74
C PHE A 29 -12.14 0.34 -2.71
N PRO A 30 -13.11 -0.50 -3.12
CA PRO A 30 -13.80 -1.40 -2.20
C PRO A 30 -12.86 -2.47 -1.65
N TYR A 31 -13.28 -3.08 -0.54
CA TYR A 31 -12.54 -4.15 0.10
C TYR A 31 -12.30 -5.33 -0.87
N ARG A 32 -11.10 -5.91 -0.82
CA ARG A 32 -10.72 -7.02 -1.70
C ARG A 32 -11.56 -8.26 -1.38
N LYS A 33 -12.16 -8.86 -2.40
CA LYS A 33 -12.87 -10.14 -2.30
C LYS A 33 -11.87 -11.30 -2.32
N LEU A 34 -11.17 -11.52 -1.20
CA LEU A 34 -10.19 -12.58 -1.06
C LEU A 34 -10.65 -13.65 -0.05
N PRO A 35 -10.17 -14.90 -0.19
CA PRO A 35 -10.40 -15.95 0.80
C PRO A 35 -9.91 -15.54 2.21
N ASN A 36 -10.50 -16.15 3.24
CA ASN A 36 -10.01 -15.99 4.60
C ASN A 36 -8.54 -16.46 4.70
N LYS A 37 -7.69 -15.64 5.32
CA LYS A 37 -6.23 -15.83 5.45
C LYS A 37 -5.43 -15.64 4.16
N ALA A 38 -6.04 -15.15 3.08
CA ALA A 38 -5.30 -14.77 1.89
C ALA A 38 -4.31 -13.65 2.20
N GLU A 39 -3.05 -13.84 1.78
CA GLU A 39 -1.98 -12.89 2.00
C GLU A 39 -1.64 -12.15 0.71
N VAL A 40 -1.64 -10.82 0.78
CA VAL A 40 -1.23 -9.96 -0.34
C VAL A 40 0.17 -9.45 -0.06
N THR A 41 1.13 -9.92 -0.85
CA THR A 41 2.55 -9.58 -0.70
C THR A 41 3.02 -8.78 -1.92
N ARG A 42 4.19 -8.17 -1.83
CA ARG A 42 4.78 -7.44 -2.95
C ARG A 42 6.30 -7.44 -2.90
N MET A 43 6.92 -7.43 -4.06
CA MET A 43 8.30 -7.00 -4.21
C MET A 43 8.32 -5.59 -4.81
N ALA A 44 9.03 -4.68 -4.15
CA ALA A 44 9.03 -3.26 -4.48
C ALA A 44 10.45 -2.71 -4.76
N PRO A 45 11.05 -3.05 -5.92
CA PRO A 45 12.38 -2.58 -6.26
C PRO A 45 12.36 -1.14 -6.75
N SER A 46 13.46 -0.42 -6.52
CA SER A 46 13.69 0.87 -7.15
C SER A 46 13.90 0.70 -8.66
N PRO A 47 13.37 1.58 -9.54
CA PRO A 47 13.56 1.52 -10.98
C PRO A 47 15.00 1.78 -11.41
N THR A 48 15.80 2.39 -10.53
CA THR A 48 17.20 2.75 -10.81
C THR A 48 18.19 1.78 -10.17
N GLY A 49 17.74 0.89 -9.28
CA GLY A 49 18.58 -0.07 -8.57
C GLY A 49 18.68 -1.42 -9.29
N PHE A 50 19.80 -2.11 -9.11
CA PHE A 50 19.95 -3.49 -9.58
C PHE A 50 19.40 -4.49 -8.56
N ILE A 51 18.83 -5.58 -9.06
CA ILE A 51 18.39 -6.71 -8.24
C ILE A 51 19.62 -7.50 -7.78
N HIS A 52 19.72 -7.74 -6.48
CA HIS A 52 20.70 -8.66 -5.91
C HIS A 52 20.02 -9.90 -5.33
N LEU A 53 20.82 -10.92 -4.96
CA LEU A 53 20.32 -12.22 -4.50
C LEU A 53 19.36 -12.10 -3.30
N GLY A 54 19.66 -11.21 -2.35
CA GLY A 54 18.75 -10.91 -1.24
C GLY A 54 17.34 -10.49 -1.67
N ASN A 55 17.22 -9.60 -2.67
CA ASN A 55 15.89 -9.21 -3.16
C ASN A 55 15.17 -10.36 -3.84
N LEU A 56 15.90 -11.16 -4.64
CA LEU A 56 15.34 -12.31 -5.32
C LEU A 56 14.80 -13.34 -4.32
N TYR A 57 15.55 -13.62 -3.25
CA TYR A 57 15.11 -14.53 -2.20
C TYR A 57 13.83 -14.05 -1.52
N SER A 58 13.78 -12.78 -1.11
CA SER A 58 12.58 -12.19 -0.50
C SER A 58 11.38 -12.22 -1.46
N ALA A 59 11.59 -11.88 -2.74
CA ALA A 59 10.54 -11.91 -3.75
C ALA A 59 9.94 -13.32 -3.93
N LEU A 60 10.80 -14.35 -3.95
CA LEU A 60 10.37 -15.74 -4.06
C LEU A 60 9.61 -16.20 -2.82
N ALA A 61 10.06 -15.82 -1.62
CA ALA A 61 9.35 -16.14 -0.38
C ALA A 61 7.96 -15.51 -0.38
N ASP A 62 7.87 -14.22 -0.70
CA ASP A 62 6.63 -13.46 -0.76
C ASP A 62 5.65 -14.02 -1.81
N GLU A 63 6.16 -14.40 -2.99
CA GLU A 63 5.38 -15.03 -4.06
C GLU A 63 4.79 -16.36 -3.60
N ARG A 64 5.60 -17.22 -2.96
CA ARG A 64 5.14 -18.52 -2.46
C ARG A 64 4.10 -18.39 -1.37
N ILE A 65 4.29 -17.46 -0.43
CA ILE A 65 3.37 -17.23 0.68
C ILE A 65 2.00 -16.79 0.15
N ALA A 66 1.97 -15.79 -0.72
CA ALA A 66 0.73 -15.28 -1.30
C ALA A 66 -0.04 -16.38 -2.06
N HIS A 67 0.61 -17.08 -2.99
CA HIS A 67 -0.08 -18.09 -3.80
C HIS A 67 -0.53 -19.31 -2.99
N ARG A 68 0.26 -19.75 -2.00
CA ARG A 68 -0.15 -20.90 -1.15
C ARG A 68 -1.39 -20.60 -0.31
N ASN A 69 -1.60 -19.34 0.07
CA ASN A 69 -2.73 -18.93 0.89
C ASN A 69 -3.90 -18.35 0.08
N GLY A 70 -3.89 -18.48 -1.26
CA GLY A 70 -4.95 -17.97 -2.13
C GLY A 70 -5.00 -16.44 -2.22
N GLY A 71 -3.88 -15.78 -1.92
CA GLY A 71 -3.68 -14.35 -2.06
C GLY A 71 -2.99 -13.97 -3.36
N VAL A 72 -2.37 -12.79 -3.38
CA VAL A 72 -1.82 -12.16 -4.60
C VAL A 72 -0.43 -11.60 -4.34
N PHE A 73 0.51 -11.88 -5.23
CA PHE A 73 1.83 -11.26 -5.23
C PHE A 73 1.91 -10.16 -6.29
N TYR A 74 2.38 -8.97 -5.91
CA TYR A 74 2.57 -7.84 -6.82
C TYR A 74 4.05 -7.51 -7.03
N LEU A 75 4.41 -7.18 -8.28
CA LEU A 75 5.59 -6.38 -8.56
C LEU A 75 5.19 -4.90 -8.58
N ARG A 76 5.80 -4.10 -7.70
CA ARG A 76 5.52 -2.65 -7.59
C ARG A 76 6.81 -1.85 -7.64
N ILE A 77 7.16 -1.36 -8.81
CA ILE A 77 8.34 -0.52 -8.99
C ILE A 77 8.11 0.83 -8.28
N GLU A 78 9.05 1.24 -7.40
CA GLU A 78 8.98 2.48 -6.58
C GLU A 78 9.91 3.58 -7.07
#